data_AF-A0A1A6GMI3-F1
#
_entry.id   AF-A0A1A6GMI3-F1
#
_cell.length_a   1.000
_cell.length_b   1.000
_cell.length_c   1.000
_cell.angle_alpha   90.00
_cell.angle_beta   90.00
_cell.angle_gamma   90.00
#
_symmetry.space_group_name_H-M   'P 1'
#
loop_
_entity.id
_entity.type
_entity.pdbx_description
1 polymer ?
#
loop_
_entity_poly.entity_id
_entity_poly.type
_entity_poly.pdbx_seq_one_letter_code
_entity_poly.pdbx_strand_id
1 'polypeptide(L)' 'TLRALYLSDNDFEILPPDIGKLTKLQILSLRDNDLISLPKEIGELTQLKELHIQGNRLTVLPPEL' A
#
# COMPACT_ATOMS: atom_id res chain seq x y z
N THR A 1 2.72 -1.45 -18.04
CA THR A 1 2.65 -0.58 -16.85
C THR A 1 1.59 -1.10 -15.92
N LEU A 2 1.95 -1.37 -14.66
CA LEU A 2 1.02 -1.93 -13.67
C LEU A 2 0.00 -0.87 -13.25
N ARG A 3 -1.28 -1.25 -13.18
CA ARG A 3 -2.40 -0.36 -12.81
C ARG A 3 -3.12 -0.83 -11.54
N ALA A 4 -3.14 -2.12 -11.28
CA ALA A 4 -3.72 -2.68 -10.08
C ALA A 4 -2.76 -3.72 -9.50
N LEU A 5 -2.60 -3.70 -8.19
CA LEU A 5 -1.79 -4.65 -7.44
C LEU A 5 -2.63 -5.16 -6.27
N TYR A 6 -2.89 -6.47 -6.26
CA TYR A 6 -3.65 -7.14 -5.24
C TYR A 6 -2.71 -8.07 -4.47
N LEU A 7 -2.52 -7.77 -3.19
CA LEU A 7 -1.65 -8.47 -2.25
C LEU A 7 -2.45 -8.89 -0.99
N SER A 8 -3.77 -8.99 -1.12
CA SER A 8 -4.64 -9.36 -0.02
C SER A 8 -4.42 -10.78 0.48
N ASP A 9 -4.73 -11.05 1.74
CA ASP A 9 -4.68 -12.37 2.35
C ASP A 9 -3.26 -12.98 2.32
N ASN A 10 -2.29 -12.20 2.79
CA ASN A 10 -0.89 -12.61 2.93
C ASN A 10 -0.40 -12.26 4.35
N ASP A 11 0.84 -12.64 4.67
CA ASP A 11 1.45 -12.38 5.99
C ASP A 11 2.46 -11.22 5.92
N PHE A 12 2.21 -10.18 5.10
CA PHE A 12 3.16 -9.06 5.00
C PHE A 12 3.13 -8.21 6.27
N GLU A 13 4.28 -8.13 6.95
CA GLU A 13 4.49 -7.21 8.07
C GLU A 13 4.94 -5.81 7.62
N ILE A 14 5.61 -5.74 6.46
CA ILE A 14 6.12 -4.51 5.86
C ILE A 14 5.92 -4.49 4.35
N LEU A 15 5.83 -3.28 3.80
CA LEU A 15 5.88 -3.05 2.36
C LEU A 15 7.21 -2.36 2.00
N PRO A 16 7.93 -2.80 0.96
CA PRO A 16 9.20 -2.18 0.60
C PRO A 16 8.98 -0.74 0.08
N PRO A 17 9.92 0.19 0.32
CA PRO A 17 9.89 1.57 -0.21
C PRO A 17 9.73 1.62 -1.74
N ASP A 18 10.22 0.59 -2.44
CA ASP A 18 10.13 0.44 -3.88
C ASP A 18 8.69 0.41 -4.43
N ILE A 19 7.67 0.27 -3.56
CA ILE A 19 6.27 0.47 -3.97
C ILE A 19 6.07 1.82 -4.65
N GLY A 20 6.76 2.88 -4.21
CA GLY A 20 6.62 4.24 -4.75
C GLY A 20 7.01 4.35 -6.24
N LYS A 21 7.83 3.43 -6.74
CA LYS A 21 8.17 3.32 -8.17
C LYS A 21 6.96 2.99 -9.05
N LEU A 22 5.88 2.46 -8.49
CA LEU A 22 4.65 2.13 -9.21
C LEU A 22 3.78 3.37 -9.46
N THR A 23 4.35 4.45 -9.99
CA THR A 23 3.69 5.77 -10.18
C THR A 23 2.44 5.77 -11.06
N LYS A 24 2.17 4.68 -11.79
CA LYS A 24 0.95 4.50 -12.61
C LYS A 24 -0.10 3.60 -11.96
N LEU A 25 0.15 3.13 -10.74
CA LEU A 25 -0.77 2.29 -9.98
C LEU A 25 -2.01 3.11 -9.61
N GLN A 26 -3.17 2.50 -9.77
CA GLN A 26 -4.49 3.09 -9.53
C GLN A 26 -5.21 2.37 -8.40
N ILE A 27 -4.95 1.08 -8.22
CA ILE A 27 -5.54 0.26 -7.16
C ILE A 27 -4.42 -0.49 -6.44
N LEU A 28 -4.35 -0.35 -5.13
CA LEU A 28 -3.50 -1.12 -4.25
C LEU A 28 -4.35 -1.78 -3.17
N SER A 29 -4.45 -3.10 -3.20
CA SER A 29 -5.11 -3.87 -2.15
C SER A 29 -4.09 -4.61 -1.31
N LEU A 30 -4.05 -4.26 -0.03
CA LEU A 30 -3.21 -4.85 1.03
C LEU A 30 -4.10 -5.43 2.14
N ARG A 31 -5.38 -5.70 1.86
CA ARG A 31 -6.33 -6.18 2.86
C ARG A 31 -5.85 -7.47 3.53
N ASP A 32 -6.16 -7.65 4.81
CA ASP A 32 -5.93 -8.91 5.53
C ASP A 32 -4.46 -9.34 5.44
N ASN A 33 -3.60 -8.49 6.02
CA ASN A 33 -2.16 -8.68 6.18
C ASN A 33 -1.75 -8.27 7.61
N ASP A 34 -0.47 -8.34 7.94
CA ASP A 34 0.04 -7.98 9.27
C ASP A 34 0.78 -6.63 9.28
N LEU A 35 0.49 -5.72 8.34
CA LEU A 35 1.22 -4.46 8.20
C LEU A 35 1.06 -3.59 9.46
N ILE A 36 2.19 -3.17 10.02
CA ILE A 36 2.26 -2.30 11.21
C ILE A 36 2.38 -0.82 10.80
N SER A 37 2.96 -0.56 9.63
CA SER A 37 3.07 0.75 9.01
C SER A 37 3.04 0.67 7.49
N LEU A 38 2.85 1.81 6.84
CA LEU A 38 3.06 1.97 5.40
C LEU A 38 4.29 2.85 5.18
N PRO A 39 5.15 2.56 4.19
CA PRO A 39 6.29 3.41 3.86
C PRO A 39 5.80 4.78 3.38
N LYS A 40 6.55 5.85 3.66
CA LYS A 40 6.23 7.22 3.20
C LYS A 40 6.15 7.31 1.67
N GLU A 41 6.88 6.42 0.98
CA GLU A 41 6.91 6.27 -0.48
C GLU A 41 5.53 5.90 -1.07
N ILE A 42 4.55 5.52 -0.24
CA ILE A 42 3.17 5.39 -0.69
C ILE A 42 2.61 6.71 -1.26
N GLY A 43 3.11 7.86 -0.80
CA GLY A 43 2.80 9.17 -1.36
C GLY A 43 3.31 9.39 -2.78
N GLU A 44 4.26 8.57 -3.26
CA GLU A 44 4.75 8.62 -4.64
C GLU A 44 3.75 7.97 -5.63
N LEU A 45 2.76 7.23 -5.13
CA LEU A 45 1.68 6.64 -5.92
C LEU A 45 0.66 7.70 -6.36
N THR A 46 1.12 8.73 -7.07
CA THR A 46 0.36 9.91 -7.51
C THR A 46 -0.87 9.61 -8.38
N GLN A 47 -1.03 8.39 -8.89
CA GLN A 47 -2.19 7.94 -9.67
C GLN A 47 -3.12 7.01 -8.89
N LEU A 48 -2.83 6.74 -7.62
CA LEU A 48 -3.62 5.85 -6.77
C LEU A 48 -4.99 6.46 -6.52
N LYS A 49 -6.02 5.66 -6.76
CA LYS A 49 -7.42 6.02 -6.57
C LYS A 49 -8.06 5.21 -5.44
N GLU A 50 -7.56 4.00 -5.24
CA GLU A 50 -8.07 3.07 -4.25
C GLU A 50 -6.92 2.43 -3.47
N LEU A 51 -6.98 2.57 -2.14
CA LEU A 51 -6.09 1.94 -1.19
C LEU A 51 -6.93 1.12 -0.20
N HIS A 52 -6.82 -0.20 -0.25
CA HIS A 52 -7.54 -1.11 0.66
C HIS A 52 -6.55 -1.68 1.67
N ILE A 53 -6.66 -1.25 2.93
CA ILE A 53 -5.74 -1.61 4.02
C ILE A 53 -6.46 -2.23 5.23
N GLN A 54 -7.74 -2.57 5.08
CA GLN A 54 -8.53 -3.17 6.16
C GLN A 54 -7.93 -4.52 6.58
N GLY A 55 -8.07 -4.91 7.84
CA GLY A 55 -7.51 -6.17 8.33
C GLY A 55 -5.98 -6.17 8.49
N ASN A 56 -5.35 -5.00 8.64
CA ASN A 56 -3.95 -4.85 9.05
C ASN A 56 -3.83 -4.39 10.50
N ARG A 57 -2.59 -4.28 11.00
CA ARG A 57 -2.26 -3.80 12.36
C ARG A 57 -1.79 -2.34 12.38
N LEU A 58 -2.18 -1.56 11.37
CA LEU A 58 -1.82 -0.15 11.20
C LEU A 58 -2.39 0.68 12.36
N THR A 59 -1.52 1.35 13.10
CA THR A 59 -1.90 2.29 14.17
C THR A 59 -1.87 3.75 13.73
N VAL A 60 -1.08 4.03 12.70
CA VAL A 60 -0.90 5.35 12.10
C VAL A 60 -0.74 5.21 10.59
N LEU A 61 -1.26 6.18 9.85
CA LEU A 61 -1.03 6.31 8.42
C LEU A 61 0.05 7.36 8.17
N PRO A 62 0.94 7.17 7.18
CA PRO A 62 1.90 8.19 6.78
C PRO A 62 1.17 9.49 6.37
N PRO A 63 1.68 10.67 6.74
CA PRO A 63 1.05 11.96 6.42
C PRO A 63 1.00 12.27 4.93
N GLU A 64 1.69 11.50 4.09
CA GLU A 64 1.69 11.60 2.64
C GLU A 64 0.43 11.02 1.97
N LEU A 65 -0.46 10.36 2.71
CA LEU A 65 -1.75 9.82 2.22
C LEU A 65 -2.90 10.83 2.26
#